data_AF-A0A7S4UYW5-F1
#
_entry.id   AF-A0A7S4UYW5-F1
#
_cell.length_a   1.000
_cell.length_b   1.000
_cell.length_c   1.000
_cell.angle_alpha   90.00
_cell.angle_beta   90.00
_cell.angle_gamma   90.00
#
_symmetry.space_group_name_H-M   'P 1'
#
loop_
_entity.id
_entity.type
_entity.pdbx_description
1 polymer ?
#
loop_
_entity_poly.entity_id
_entity_poly.type
_entity_poly.pdbx_seq_one_letter_code
_entity_poly.pdbx_strand_id
1 'polypeptide(L)'
;ILAQAQAVQGAWDGSPAKRDILPAAMAVSGIEQARFKGMLESLQQQDQDIIQIVAYSKFVVAYLLQQDGPNPGWRKANIEGPVYIVRRCTAPRYQLLVKNQLHMSDLLDGLHPDWELDCQKNYVFYKVQDLSKRIRGLWFHDDAERQKIEATLEKTLEDIRAAPNEPQTEPMPAPPEVKAIPTPPAAAPQPPPAPPADNAQVDTLYNQFGLTSPGESTMQETATVSMASVRSALHALADDDSFLKMFMQKLKSNQAQ
;
A
#
# COMPACT_ATOMS: atom_id res chain seq x y z
N ILE A 1 -76.59 -35.70 39.32
CA ILE A 1 -75.19 -35.51 39.74
C ILE A 1 -74.77 -34.16 39.15
N LEU A 2 -75.09 -33.06 39.84
CA LEU A 2 -74.16 -32.24 40.67
C LEU A 2 -72.98 -31.67 39.84
N ALA A 3 -72.55 -30.41 39.91
CA ALA A 3 -72.95 -29.18 40.60
C ALA A 3 -72.06 -28.02 40.07
N GLN A 4 -72.54 -26.77 40.18
CA GLN A 4 -71.90 -25.49 40.58
C GLN A 4 -70.37 -25.42 40.82
N ALA A 5 -69.65 -24.28 40.87
CA ALA A 5 -69.79 -22.84 40.59
C ALA A 5 -68.48 -22.15 41.10
N GLN A 6 -68.31 -20.84 40.81
CA GLN A 6 -67.35 -19.84 41.37
C GLN A 6 -65.92 -19.82 40.77
N ALA A 7 -65.36 -18.75 40.18
CA ALA A 7 -65.33 -17.29 40.41
C ALA A 7 -64.46 -16.84 41.61
N VAL A 8 -63.43 -16.00 41.34
CA VAL A 8 -63.24 -14.62 41.87
C VAL A 8 -61.75 -14.17 41.95
N GLN A 9 -61.49 -13.03 41.28
CA GLN A 9 -60.58 -11.89 41.52
C GLN A 9 -59.05 -12.00 41.66
N GLY A 10 -58.40 -11.01 41.03
CA GLY A 10 -57.07 -10.52 41.38
C GLY A 10 -56.52 -9.47 40.41
N ALA A 11 -57.06 -8.25 40.43
CA ALA A 11 -56.49 -7.10 39.74
C ALA A 11 -55.20 -6.64 40.43
N TRP A 12 -54.11 -6.51 39.68
CA TRP A 12 -52.94 -5.69 40.04
C TRP A 12 -52.52 -4.87 38.82
N ASP A 13 -52.83 -3.59 38.90
CA ASP A 13 -52.24 -2.50 38.13
C ASP A 13 -50.75 -2.39 38.53
N GLY A 14 -49.87 -2.33 37.53
CA GLY A 14 -48.43 -2.47 37.71
C GLY A 14 -47.69 -2.18 36.42
N SER A 15 -47.82 -0.93 35.96
CA SER A 15 -46.99 -0.33 34.92
C SER A 15 -45.51 -0.73 35.09
N PRO A 16 -44.88 -1.43 34.12
CA PRO A 16 -43.44 -1.61 34.16
C PRO A 16 -42.80 -0.31 33.71
N ALA A 17 -42.19 0.38 34.69
CA ALA A 17 -41.32 1.51 34.48
C ALA A 17 -40.45 1.30 33.24
N LYS A 18 -40.50 2.27 32.31
CA LYS A 18 -39.51 2.45 31.24
C LYS A 18 -38.14 2.42 31.90
N ARG A 19 -37.45 1.30 31.78
CA ARG A 19 -36.01 1.24 32.00
C ARG A 19 -35.44 2.04 30.83
N ASP A 20 -35.04 3.27 31.13
CA ASP A 20 -34.21 4.08 30.24
C ASP A 20 -32.90 3.31 30.03
N ILE A 21 -32.89 2.48 28.98
CA ILE A 21 -31.67 1.90 28.44
C ILE A 21 -30.97 3.07 27.75
N LEU A 22 -30.07 3.72 28.49
CA LEU A 22 -29.08 4.61 27.91
C LEU A 22 -28.35 3.87 26.77
N PRO A 23 -28.18 4.49 25.58
CA PRO A 23 -27.56 3.81 24.47
C PRO A 23 -26.08 3.56 24.79
N ALA A 24 -25.68 2.29 24.82
CA ALA A 24 -24.30 1.81 24.93
C ALA A 24 -23.36 2.28 23.79
N ALA A 25 -23.85 3.12 22.87
CA ALA A 25 -23.10 3.70 21.76
C ALA A 25 -22.10 4.81 22.18
N MET A 26 -22.16 5.31 23.43
CA MET A 26 -21.23 6.36 23.92
C MET A 26 -20.00 5.81 24.67
N ALA A 27 -20.03 4.54 25.07
CA ALA A 27 -18.95 3.90 25.85
C ALA A 27 -17.78 3.39 25.00
N VAL A 28 -17.93 3.40 23.67
CA VAL A 28 -16.84 3.10 22.71
C VAL A 28 -15.73 4.17 22.76
N SER A 29 -15.98 5.35 23.33
CA SER A 29 -15.08 6.49 23.13
C SER A 29 -13.86 6.56 24.05
N GLY A 30 -13.92 6.17 25.34
CA GLY A 30 -12.82 6.46 26.27
C GLY A 30 -11.56 5.58 26.13
N ILE A 31 -11.76 4.26 26.06
CA ILE A 31 -10.65 3.27 26.02
C ILE A 31 -9.98 3.28 24.65
N GLU A 32 -10.75 3.37 23.57
CA GLU A 32 -10.19 3.46 22.22
C GLU A 32 -9.45 4.79 22.01
N GLN A 33 -9.96 5.91 22.53
CA GLN A 33 -9.23 7.19 22.49
C GLN A 33 -7.91 7.12 23.26
N ALA A 34 -7.88 6.52 24.46
CA ALA A 34 -6.65 6.36 25.22
C ALA A 34 -5.64 5.45 24.49
N ARG A 35 -6.12 4.37 23.86
CA ARG A 35 -5.28 3.48 23.04
C ARG A 35 -4.71 4.20 21.82
N PHE A 36 -5.54 4.97 21.13
CA PHE A 36 -5.14 5.74 19.96
C PHE A 36 -4.16 6.85 20.32
N LYS A 37 -4.25 7.44 21.52
CA LYS A 37 -3.27 8.43 21.98
C LYS A 37 -1.85 7.88 21.98
N GLY A 38 -1.60 6.74 22.64
CA GLY A 38 -0.26 6.16 22.70
C GLY A 38 0.25 5.68 21.32
N MET A 39 -0.64 5.15 20.48
CA MET A 39 -0.27 4.78 19.11
C MET A 39 0.03 6.00 18.24
N LEU A 40 -0.76 7.07 18.36
CA LEU A 40 -0.56 8.32 17.63
C LEU A 40 0.78 8.97 17.99
N GLU A 41 1.11 9.04 19.28
CA GLU A 41 2.40 9.56 19.75
C GLU A 41 3.57 8.77 19.15
N SER A 42 3.47 7.45 19.05
CA SER A 42 4.47 6.59 18.41
C SER A 42 4.60 6.87 16.91
N LEU A 43 3.47 7.02 16.20
CA LEU A 43 3.48 7.35 14.76
C LEU A 43 4.07 8.74 14.50
N GLN A 44 3.77 9.71 15.36
CA GLN A 44 4.27 11.08 15.25
C GLN A 44 5.78 11.18 15.41
N GLN A 45 6.43 10.27 16.15
CA GLN A 45 7.90 10.22 16.23
C GLN A 45 8.57 10.05 14.86
N GLN A 46 7.87 9.45 13.89
CA GLN A 46 8.37 9.22 12.54
C GLN A 46 7.78 10.20 11.53
N ASP A 47 6.53 10.60 11.70
CA ASP A 47 5.86 11.57 10.84
C ASP A 47 5.03 12.57 11.67
N GLN A 48 5.60 13.76 11.89
CA GLN A 48 4.99 14.83 12.67
C GLN A 48 3.72 15.41 12.02
N ASP A 49 3.49 15.15 10.73
CA ASP A 49 2.29 15.63 10.05
C ASP A 49 1.05 14.80 10.39
N ILE A 50 1.22 13.61 10.98
CA ILE A 50 0.10 12.77 11.40
C ILE A 50 -0.63 13.44 12.56
N ILE A 51 -1.91 13.77 12.36
CA ILE A 51 -2.75 14.45 13.36
C ILE A 51 -3.78 13.53 14.01
N GLN A 52 -4.16 12.44 13.36
CA GLN A 52 -5.22 11.55 13.85
C GLN A 52 -5.13 10.15 13.25
N ILE A 53 -5.41 9.12 14.06
CA ILE A 53 -5.70 7.77 13.60
C ILE A 53 -7.22 7.67 13.31
N VAL A 54 -7.58 7.35 12.07
CA VAL A 54 -8.96 7.20 11.62
C VAL A 54 -9.44 5.76 11.82
N ALA A 55 -8.58 4.79 11.48
CA ALA A 55 -8.83 3.38 11.75
C ALA A 55 -7.53 2.62 11.99
N TYR A 56 -7.66 1.46 12.63
CA TYR A 56 -6.57 0.60 13.04
C TYR A 56 -6.99 -0.88 12.93
N SER A 57 -6.07 -1.73 12.47
CA SER A 57 -6.16 -3.18 12.61
C SER A 57 -4.83 -3.74 13.11
N LYS A 58 -4.91 -4.80 13.91
CA LYS A 58 -3.77 -5.34 14.66
C LYS A 58 -2.66 -5.88 13.76
N PHE A 59 -3.03 -6.53 12.66
CA PHE A 59 -2.05 -7.28 11.88
C PHE A 59 -2.54 -7.55 10.46
N VAL A 60 -1.69 -7.18 9.50
CA VAL A 60 -1.84 -7.51 8.09
C VAL A 60 -0.54 -8.05 7.53
N VAL A 61 -0.64 -8.75 6.40
CA VAL A 61 0.49 -9.15 5.57
C VAL A 61 0.32 -8.53 4.19
N ALA A 62 1.32 -7.81 3.72
CA ALA A 62 1.27 -7.17 2.41
C ALA A 62 1.81 -8.09 1.30
N TYR A 63 1.13 -8.03 0.16
CA TYR A 63 1.47 -8.69 -1.09
C TYR A 63 1.51 -7.64 -2.20
N LEU A 64 2.37 -7.86 -3.20
CA LEU A 64 2.49 -7.04 -4.38
C LEU A 64 2.26 -7.91 -5.62
N LEU A 65 1.42 -7.43 -6.53
CA LEU A 65 1.23 -8.09 -7.82
C LEU A 65 2.40 -7.76 -8.73
N GLN A 66 3.19 -8.78 -9.07
CA GLN A 66 4.19 -8.67 -10.11
C GLN A 66 3.49 -8.89 -11.46
N GLN A 67 3.32 -7.82 -12.24
CA GLN A 67 2.72 -7.89 -13.57
C GLN A 67 3.77 -8.18 -14.66
N ASP A 68 4.98 -7.66 -14.47
CA ASP A 68 6.07 -7.82 -15.42
C ASP A 68 6.97 -9.03 -15.13
N GLY A 69 7.43 -9.67 -16.20
CA GLY A 69 8.38 -10.77 -16.17
C GLY A 69 7.76 -12.14 -16.51
N PRO A 70 8.58 -13.21 -16.46
CA PRO A 70 8.18 -14.52 -16.98
C PRO A 70 7.08 -15.20 -16.15
N ASN A 71 6.95 -14.84 -14.88
CA ASN A 71 6.00 -15.44 -13.93
C ASN A 71 5.20 -14.33 -13.23
N PRO A 72 4.18 -13.74 -13.91
CA PRO A 72 3.30 -12.79 -13.27
C PRO A 72 2.52 -13.45 -12.13
N GLY A 73 2.27 -12.69 -11.07
CA GLY A 73 1.53 -13.19 -9.92
C GLY A 73 1.84 -12.46 -8.62
N TRP A 74 1.13 -12.85 -7.57
CA TRP A 74 1.28 -12.27 -6.25
C TRP A 74 2.58 -12.71 -5.58
N ARG A 75 3.30 -11.75 -4.99
CA ARG A 75 4.51 -11.97 -4.19
C ARG A 75 4.30 -11.41 -2.80
N LYS A 76 4.68 -12.17 -1.76
CA LYS A 76 4.71 -11.64 -0.39
C LYS A 76 5.74 -10.51 -0.34
N ALA A 77 5.36 -9.36 0.18
CA ALA A 77 6.18 -8.15 0.16
C ALA A 77 7.21 -8.07 1.29
N ASN A 78 7.30 -9.09 2.15
CA ASN A 78 8.07 -9.07 3.42
C ASN A 78 7.74 -7.84 4.29
N ILE A 79 6.47 -7.45 4.28
CA ILE A 79 5.92 -6.40 5.12
C ILE A 79 4.72 -7.00 5.85
N GLU A 80 4.82 -7.04 7.17
CA GLU A 80 3.76 -7.54 8.05
C GLU A 80 3.77 -6.77 9.36
N GLY A 81 2.58 -6.52 9.92
CA GLY A 81 2.40 -5.72 11.12
C GLY A 81 1.07 -4.97 11.14
N PRO A 82 0.88 -4.04 12.09
CA PRO A 82 -0.36 -3.29 12.22
C PRO A 82 -0.56 -2.32 11.06
N VAL A 83 -1.82 -2.15 10.65
CA VAL A 83 -2.23 -1.19 9.63
C VAL A 83 -3.02 -0.05 10.26
N TYR A 84 -2.76 1.15 9.77
CA TYR A 84 -3.40 2.38 10.19
C TYR A 84 -3.92 3.12 8.95
N ILE A 85 -5.11 3.69 9.09
CA ILE A 85 -5.55 4.79 8.23
C ILE A 85 -5.38 6.04 9.07
N VAL A 86 -4.56 6.97 8.61
CA VAL A 86 -4.25 8.20 9.33
C VAL A 86 -4.68 9.42 8.54
N ARG A 87 -4.97 10.50 9.25
CA ARG A 87 -5.14 11.84 8.69
C ARG A 87 -3.88 12.66 8.98
N ARG A 88 -3.41 13.37 7.96
CA ARG A 88 -2.24 14.24 8.01
C ARG A 88 -2.66 15.71 7.88
N CYS A 89 -1.81 16.63 8.33
CA CYS A 89 -1.99 18.07 8.14
C CYS A 89 -1.50 18.56 6.76
N THR A 90 -0.67 17.77 6.08
CA THR A 90 -0.14 18.01 4.73
C THR A 90 -0.71 17.02 3.71
N ALA A 91 -0.60 17.34 2.42
CA ALA A 91 -0.96 16.38 1.37
C ALA A 91 0.05 15.22 1.31
N PRO A 92 -0.38 13.97 1.10
CA PRO A 92 -1.75 13.49 1.02
C PRO A 92 -2.45 13.52 2.39
N ARG A 93 -3.67 14.08 2.44
CA ARG A 93 -4.42 14.34 3.69
C ARG A 93 -4.81 13.07 4.43
N TYR A 94 -4.94 11.96 3.71
CA TYR A 94 -5.13 10.63 4.29
C TYR A 94 -4.06 9.68 3.76
N GLN A 95 -3.61 8.77 4.61
CA GLN A 95 -2.57 7.80 4.28
C GLN A 95 -2.89 6.44 4.90
N LEU A 96 -2.68 5.38 4.13
CA LEU A 96 -2.61 4.02 4.61
C LEU A 96 -1.16 3.71 4.97
N LEU A 97 -0.95 3.29 6.21
CA LEU A 97 0.37 2.95 6.77
C LEU A 97 0.33 1.53 7.30
N VAL A 98 1.23 0.66 6.82
CA VAL A 98 1.53 -0.62 7.48
C VAL A 98 2.88 -0.52 8.15
N LYS A 99 2.89 -0.56 9.48
CA LYS A 99 4.13 -0.52 10.26
C LYS A 99 4.78 -1.89 10.21
N ASN A 100 5.94 -1.98 9.57
CA ASN A 100 6.62 -3.25 9.35
C ASN A 100 7.34 -3.72 10.62
N GLN A 101 6.95 -4.87 11.15
CA GLN A 101 7.56 -5.48 12.32
C GLN A 101 8.85 -6.24 12.00
N LEU A 102 9.15 -6.49 10.73
CA LEU A 102 10.37 -7.16 10.29
C LEU A 102 11.59 -6.22 10.19
N HIS A 103 11.47 -4.98 10.71
CA HIS A 103 12.55 -3.97 10.76
C HIS A 103 13.17 -3.60 9.40
N MET A 104 12.42 -3.77 8.32
CA MET A 104 12.81 -3.33 6.98
C MET A 104 12.29 -1.90 6.73
N SER A 105 11.33 -1.75 5.81
CA SER A 105 10.66 -0.49 5.52
C SER A 105 9.15 -0.66 5.69
N ASP A 106 8.50 0.41 6.14
CA ASP A 106 7.05 0.47 6.27
C ASP A 106 6.38 0.61 4.89
N LEU A 107 5.11 0.20 4.82
CA LEU A 107 4.26 0.49 3.66
C LEU A 107 3.59 1.84 3.88
N LEU A 108 3.83 2.79 2.99
CA LEU A 108 3.23 4.13 3.03
C LEU A 108 2.53 4.44 1.71
N ASP A 109 1.22 4.61 1.75
CA ASP A 109 0.43 4.95 0.57
C ASP A 109 -0.57 6.08 0.86
N GLY A 110 -0.35 7.22 0.20
CA GLY A 110 -1.28 8.34 0.23
C GLY A 110 -2.56 8.02 -0.51
N LEU A 111 -3.71 8.15 0.16
CA LEU A 111 -5.01 7.96 -0.47
C LEU A 111 -5.22 9.02 -1.55
N HIS A 112 -5.66 8.58 -2.72
CA HIS A 112 -5.96 9.42 -3.87
C HIS A 112 -7.37 9.06 -4.39
N PRO A 113 -8.17 10.02 -4.91
CA PRO A 113 -9.52 9.75 -5.41
C PRO A 113 -9.57 8.63 -6.46
N ASP A 114 -8.52 8.51 -7.28
CA ASP A 114 -8.37 7.48 -8.32
C ASP A 114 -7.98 6.09 -7.79
N TRP A 115 -7.95 5.87 -6.47
CA TRP A 115 -7.74 4.52 -5.95
C TRP A 115 -8.90 3.60 -6.30
N GLU A 116 -8.54 2.43 -6.81
CA GLU A 116 -9.48 1.34 -7.06
C GLU A 116 -9.33 0.33 -5.92
N LEU A 117 -10.43 -0.01 -5.25
CA LEU A 117 -10.50 -1.01 -4.19
C LEU A 117 -11.25 -2.26 -4.70
N ASP A 118 -10.71 -3.43 -4.40
CA ASP A 118 -11.39 -4.72 -4.57
C ASP A 118 -11.21 -5.53 -3.27
N CYS A 119 -12.31 -5.70 -2.54
CA CYS A 119 -12.32 -6.32 -1.23
C CYS A 119 -12.94 -7.71 -1.30
N GLN A 120 -12.23 -8.69 -0.73
CA GLN A 120 -12.65 -10.09 -0.64
C GLN A 120 -12.49 -10.57 0.80
N LYS A 121 -13.02 -11.76 1.10
CA LYS A 121 -12.87 -12.34 2.45
C LYS A 121 -11.40 -12.43 2.84
N ASN A 122 -11.02 -11.76 3.93
CA ASN A 122 -9.65 -11.60 4.45
C ASN A 122 -8.67 -10.83 3.55
N TYR A 123 -9.10 -10.24 2.43
CA TYR A 123 -8.19 -9.55 1.52
C TYR A 123 -8.74 -8.18 1.12
N VAL A 124 -7.87 -7.18 1.11
CA VAL A 124 -8.12 -5.87 0.49
C VAL A 124 -7.09 -5.68 -0.61
N PHE A 125 -7.54 -5.63 -1.85
CA PHE A 125 -6.71 -5.29 -3.00
C PHE A 125 -6.93 -3.83 -3.35
N TYR A 126 -5.85 -3.14 -3.68
CA TYR A 126 -5.96 -1.77 -4.15
C TYR A 126 -4.88 -1.40 -5.15
N LYS A 127 -5.28 -0.54 -6.07
CA LYS A 127 -4.40 0.09 -7.04
C LYS A 127 -4.26 1.56 -6.69
N VAL A 128 -3.01 2.00 -6.53
CA VAL A 128 -2.67 3.40 -6.30
C VAL A 128 -2.63 4.15 -7.64
N GLN A 129 -2.76 5.47 -7.62
CA GLN A 129 -2.78 6.30 -8.83
C GLN A 129 -1.50 6.16 -9.68
N ASP A 130 -0.34 6.06 -9.02
CA ASP A 130 0.94 5.93 -9.68
C ASP A 130 1.04 4.57 -10.39
N LEU A 131 0.96 4.60 -11.72
CA LEU A 131 1.00 3.41 -12.58
C LEU A 131 2.34 2.67 -12.52
N SER A 132 3.40 3.30 -12.01
CA SER A 132 4.68 2.62 -11.77
C SER A 132 4.64 1.72 -10.53
N LYS A 133 3.67 1.93 -9.64
CA LYS A 133 3.49 1.12 -8.44
C LYS A 133 2.63 -0.09 -8.74
N ARG A 134 3.07 -1.23 -8.22
CA ARG A 134 2.37 -2.51 -8.32
C ARG A 134 1.04 -2.48 -7.56
N ILE A 135 0.06 -3.24 -8.04
CA ILE A 135 -1.19 -3.50 -7.30
C ILE A 135 -0.84 -4.15 -5.97
N ARG A 136 -1.48 -3.69 -4.90
CA ARG A 136 -1.21 -4.11 -3.52
C ARG A 136 -2.33 -5.00 -3.04
N GLY A 137 -1.98 -5.96 -2.20
CA GLY A 137 -2.92 -6.84 -1.51
C GLY A 137 -2.58 -6.89 -0.03
N LEU A 138 -3.55 -6.61 0.83
CA LEU A 138 -3.43 -6.75 2.27
C LEU A 138 -4.24 -7.95 2.70
N TRP A 139 -3.57 -8.93 3.28
CA TRP A 139 -4.24 -10.04 3.94
C TRP A 139 -4.43 -9.74 5.41
N PHE A 140 -5.65 -9.96 5.90
CA PHE A 140 -6.05 -9.77 7.28
C PHE A 140 -6.23 -11.14 7.95
N HIS A 141 -5.77 -11.25 9.19
CA HIS A 141 -6.01 -12.46 9.98
C HIS A 141 -7.48 -12.57 10.42
N ASP A 142 -8.11 -11.43 10.71
CA ASP A 142 -9.51 -11.33 11.12
C ASP A 142 -10.31 -10.53 10.08
N ASP A 143 -11.30 -11.19 9.47
CA ASP A 143 -12.18 -10.57 8.48
C ASP A 143 -13.01 -9.41 9.06
N ALA A 144 -13.34 -9.46 10.36
CA ALA A 144 -14.07 -8.38 11.00
C ALA A 144 -13.23 -7.10 11.10
N GLU A 145 -11.91 -7.23 11.31
CA GLU A 145 -10.99 -6.08 11.22
C GLU A 145 -10.86 -5.58 9.78
N ARG A 146 -10.79 -6.50 8.80
CA ARG A 146 -10.79 -6.17 7.37
C ARG A 146 -11.99 -5.31 6.99
N GLN A 147 -13.20 -5.73 7.36
CA GLN A 147 -14.44 -5.01 7.05
C GLN A 147 -14.47 -3.60 7.65
N LYS A 148 -13.90 -3.41 8.86
CA LYS A 148 -13.77 -2.07 9.47
C LYS A 148 -12.81 -1.17 8.69
N ILE A 149 -11.68 -1.71 8.23
CA ILE A 149 -10.71 -0.98 7.41
C ILE A 149 -11.31 -0.63 6.05
N GLU A 150 -11.96 -1.59 5.40
CA GLU A 150 -12.66 -1.41 4.13
C GLU A 150 -13.71 -0.29 4.21
N ALA A 151 -14.65 -0.37 5.16
CA ALA A 151 -15.69 0.65 5.32
C ALA A 151 -15.10 2.04 5.58
N THR A 152 -13.97 2.12 6.31
CA THR A 152 -13.28 3.40 6.55
C THR A 152 -12.58 3.90 5.29
N LEU A 153 -11.91 3.01 4.53
CA LEU A 153 -11.25 3.36 3.28
C LEU A 153 -12.25 3.87 2.25
N GLU A 154 -13.35 3.13 2.03
CA GLU A 154 -14.41 3.51 1.09
C GLU A 154 -14.98 4.88 1.42
N LYS A 155 -15.40 5.08 2.67
CA LYS A 155 -15.91 6.37 3.14
C LYS A 155 -14.88 7.49 2.94
N THR A 156 -13.62 7.24 3.27
CA THR A 156 -12.56 8.25 3.14
C THR A 156 -12.30 8.61 1.67
N LEU A 157 -12.30 7.62 0.77
CA LEU A 157 -12.16 7.86 -0.67
C LEU A 157 -13.35 8.63 -1.23
N GLU A 158 -14.56 8.34 -0.75
CA GLU A 158 -15.77 9.04 -1.13
C GLU A 158 -15.75 10.50 -0.65
N ASP A 159 -15.32 10.76 0.59
CA ASP A 159 -15.10 12.10 1.15
C ASP A 159 -14.05 12.88 0.33
N ILE A 160 -12.95 12.22 -0.08
CA ILE A 160 -11.91 12.84 -0.92
C ILE A 160 -12.46 13.19 -2.31
N ARG A 161 -13.29 12.32 -2.92
CA ARG A 161 -13.91 12.56 -4.23
C ARG A 161 -14.99 13.64 -4.18
N ALA A 162 -15.70 13.75 -3.05
CA ALA A 162 -16.76 14.73 -2.85
C ALA A 162 -16.24 16.12 -2.46
N ALA A 163 -15.04 16.21 -1.91
CA ALA A 163 -14.39 17.49 -1.65
C ALA A 163 -14.13 18.22 -3.00
N PRO A 164 -14.56 19.48 -3.18
CA PRO A 164 -14.18 20.26 -4.34
C PRO A 164 -12.65 20.33 -4.37
N ASN A 165 -12.02 19.84 -5.44
CA ASN A 165 -10.58 19.89 -5.65
C ASN A 165 -10.04 21.26 -5.22
N GLU A 166 -9.37 21.34 -4.06
CA GLU A 166 -8.33 22.35 -3.90
C GLU A 166 -7.30 21.99 -4.98
N PRO A 167 -7.01 22.89 -5.93
CA PRO A 167 -5.99 22.63 -6.93
C PRO A 167 -4.73 22.21 -6.18
N GLN A 168 -4.22 21.01 -6.45
CA GLN A 168 -2.84 20.69 -6.15
C GLN A 168 -2.03 21.74 -6.89
N THR A 169 -1.55 22.74 -6.14
CA THR A 169 -0.84 23.88 -6.66
C THR A 169 0.28 23.37 -7.55
N GLU A 170 0.24 23.80 -8.80
CA GLU A 170 1.41 23.88 -9.66
C GLU A 170 2.63 24.34 -8.84
N PRO A 171 3.85 23.90 -9.20
CA PRO A 171 5.06 24.36 -8.52
C PRO A 171 5.03 25.89 -8.41
N MET A 172 5.13 26.34 -7.16
CA MET A 172 5.08 27.73 -6.70
C MET A 172 5.74 28.70 -7.71
N PRO A 173 5.12 29.86 -8.02
CA PRO A 173 5.81 30.88 -8.78
C PRO A 173 7.01 31.37 -7.97
N ALA A 174 8.17 31.46 -8.63
CA ALA A 174 9.39 31.97 -8.05
C ALA A 174 9.15 33.35 -7.36
N PRO A 175 9.82 33.64 -6.23
CA PRO A 175 9.73 34.94 -5.57
C PRO A 175 10.13 36.08 -6.54
N PRO A 176 9.56 37.29 -6.38
CA PRO A 176 9.73 38.36 -7.35
C PRO A 176 11.19 38.83 -7.41
N GLU A 177 11.70 38.82 -8.63
CA GLU A 177 13.00 39.34 -9.05
C GLU A 177 13.20 40.77 -8.54
N VAL A 178 14.30 40.99 -7.82
CA VAL A 178 14.70 42.31 -7.31
C VAL A 178 15.07 43.19 -8.50
N LYS A 179 14.37 44.33 -8.61
CA LYS A 179 14.50 45.33 -9.67
C LYS A 179 15.95 45.69 -9.97
N ALA A 180 16.35 45.50 -11.23
CA ALA A 180 17.60 45.97 -11.80
C ALA A 180 17.70 47.52 -11.80
N ILE A 181 18.89 48.03 -11.48
CA ILE A 181 19.30 49.43 -11.64
C ILE A 181 19.76 49.62 -13.10
N PRO A 182 19.43 50.73 -13.79
CA PRO A 182 19.80 50.93 -15.18
C PRO A 182 21.19 51.60 -15.33
N THR A 183 22.03 51.07 -16.21
CA THR A 183 23.16 51.79 -16.82
C THR A 183 23.20 51.53 -18.34
N PRO A 184 23.30 52.56 -19.19
CA PRO A 184 23.38 52.44 -20.66
C PRO A 184 24.85 52.56 -21.16
N PRO A 185 25.13 52.63 -22.48
CA PRO A 185 25.06 51.56 -23.47
C PRO A 185 26.39 51.41 -24.26
N ALA A 186 26.84 50.20 -24.63
CA ALA A 186 27.82 50.07 -25.72
C ALA A 186 27.94 48.64 -26.29
N ALA A 187 27.89 48.59 -27.62
CA ALA A 187 28.44 47.60 -28.55
C ALA A 187 27.65 46.29 -28.84
N ALA A 188 27.47 46.08 -30.15
CA ALA A 188 26.79 44.99 -30.84
C ALA A 188 27.50 43.62 -30.68
N PRO A 189 26.81 42.51 -31.01
CA PRO A 189 27.16 41.16 -30.55
C PRO A 189 28.25 40.49 -31.39
N GLN A 190 29.23 39.86 -30.72
CA GLN A 190 30.06 38.81 -31.31
C GLN A 190 29.57 37.43 -30.83
N PRO A 191 29.46 36.42 -31.72
CA PRO A 191 29.10 35.06 -31.34
C PRO A 191 30.26 34.35 -30.61
N PRO A 192 29.99 33.56 -29.55
CA PRO A 192 31.03 32.78 -28.87
C PRO A 192 31.48 31.57 -29.71
N PRO A 193 32.76 31.14 -29.59
CA PRO A 193 33.33 30.05 -30.37
C PRO A 193 32.91 28.68 -29.84
N ALA A 194 32.88 27.70 -30.76
CA ALA A 194 32.66 26.28 -30.48
C ALA A 194 33.75 25.68 -29.56
N PRO A 195 33.42 24.65 -28.75
CA PRO A 195 34.41 23.96 -27.93
C PRO A 195 35.36 23.10 -28.78
N PRO A 196 36.68 23.07 -28.50
CA PRO A 196 37.59 22.12 -29.11
C PRO A 196 37.46 20.74 -28.46
N ALA A 197 37.44 19.72 -29.31
CA ALA A 197 37.64 18.33 -28.93
C ALA A 197 39.14 18.10 -28.63
N ASP A 198 39.47 17.53 -27.47
CA ASP A 198 40.61 16.61 -27.36
C ASP A 198 40.59 15.83 -26.03
N ASN A 199 40.12 14.58 -26.10
CA ASN A 199 40.16 13.60 -25.00
C ASN A 199 41.46 12.79 -25.06
N ALA A 200 42.61 13.44 -24.92
CA ALA A 200 43.92 12.76 -24.98
C ALA A 200 44.73 12.82 -23.67
N GLN A 201 44.19 13.40 -22.59
CA GLN A 201 44.93 13.59 -21.34
C GLN A 201 44.48 12.70 -20.17
N VAL A 202 43.46 11.86 -20.36
CA VAL A 202 42.92 11.02 -19.28
C VAL A 202 43.71 9.70 -19.13
N ASP A 203 44.19 9.12 -20.24
CA ASP A 203 44.97 7.87 -20.23
C ASP A 203 46.36 8.01 -19.57
N THR A 204 46.97 9.18 -19.68
CA THR A 204 48.29 9.44 -19.09
C THR A 204 48.24 9.47 -17.55
N LEU A 205 47.09 9.83 -16.97
CA LEU A 205 46.89 9.88 -15.52
C LEU A 205 46.69 8.48 -14.91
N TYR A 206 46.12 7.54 -15.66
CA TYR A 206 45.86 6.18 -15.18
C TYR A 206 47.12 5.33 -15.03
N ASN A 207 48.10 5.50 -15.93
CA ASN A 207 49.36 4.76 -15.87
C ASN A 207 50.32 5.24 -14.77
N GLN A 208 50.13 6.45 -14.23
CA GLN A 208 50.99 7.02 -13.18
C GLN A 208 50.65 6.52 -11.77
N PHE A 209 49.42 6.02 -11.54
CA PHE A 209 48.95 5.57 -10.22
C PHE A 209 48.78 4.06 -10.07
N GLY A 210 49.17 3.24 -11.07
CA GLY A 210 49.22 1.78 -10.93
C GLY A 210 47.89 1.11 -10.60
N LEU A 211 46.76 1.70 -10.99
CA LEU A 211 45.41 1.16 -10.75
C LEU A 211 44.88 0.54 -12.04
N THR A 212 44.77 -0.78 -12.05
CA THR A 212 44.20 -1.55 -13.16
C THR A 212 42.70 -1.30 -13.27
N SER A 213 42.25 -0.98 -14.48
CA SER A 213 40.83 -0.87 -14.85
C SER A 213 40.12 -2.24 -14.65
N PRO A 214 38.93 -2.31 -14.02
CA PRO A 214 38.22 -3.57 -13.87
C PRO A 214 37.43 -3.89 -15.14
N GLY A 215 38.04 -4.70 -16.01
CA GLY A 215 37.37 -5.42 -17.09
C GLY A 215 38.09 -6.74 -17.34
N GLU A 216 37.36 -7.86 -17.18
CA GLU A 216 37.73 -9.28 -17.41
C GLU A 216 38.56 -9.93 -16.28
N SER A 217 38.19 -11.04 -15.63
CA SER A 217 37.19 -12.11 -15.75
C SER A 217 36.91 -12.59 -14.30
N THR A 218 35.79 -13.18 -13.87
CA THR A 218 35.40 -14.59 -14.09
C THR A 218 34.11 -14.86 -13.28
N MET A 219 33.22 -15.71 -13.83
CA MET A 219 32.06 -16.36 -13.18
C MET A 219 30.85 -15.48 -12.81
N GLN A 220 29.96 -15.33 -13.79
CA GLN A 220 28.54 -15.05 -13.58
C GLN A 220 27.73 -16.16 -14.24
N GLU A 221 27.23 -17.11 -13.45
CA GLU A 221 26.19 -18.03 -13.87
C GLU A 221 24.85 -17.29 -13.81
N THR A 222 24.61 -16.42 -14.79
CA THR A 222 23.28 -15.91 -15.07
C THR A 222 22.63 -16.87 -16.06
N ALA A 223 21.81 -17.78 -15.56
CA ALA A 223 20.91 -18.56 -16.40
C ALA A 223 19.93 -17.59 -17.09
N THR A 224 20.29 -17.17 -18.30
CA THR A 224 19.38 -16.45 -19.18
C THR A 224 18.31 -17.46 -19.60
N VAL A 225 17.10 -17.32 -19.04
CA VAL A 225 15.96 -18.15 -19.40
C VAL A 225 15.59 -17.82 -20.84
N SER A 226 16.18 -18.56 -21.78
CA SER A 226 15.84 -18.46 -23.19
C SER A 226 14.62 -19.34 -23.48
N MET A 227 13.83 -18.96 -24.48
CA MET A 227 12.70 -19.76 -24.97
C MET A 227 13.14 -21.18 -25.37
N ALA A 228 14.38 -21.33 -25.85
CA ALA A 228 14.99 -22.61 -26.14
C ALA A 228 15.23 -23.46 -24.86
N SER A 229 15.69 -22.84 -23.77
CA SER A 229 15.90 -23.54 -22.49
C SER A 229 14.58 -24.00 -21.87
N VAL A 230 13.54 -23.17 -21.95
CA VAL A 230 12.18 -23.53 -21.47
C VAL A 230 11.60 -24.66 -22.31
N ARG A 231 11.77 -24.60 -23.63
CA ARG A 231 11.33 -25.67 -24.55
C ARG A 231 12.04 -26.99 -24.25
N SER A 232 13.35 -26.99 -24.03
CA SER A 232 14.09 -28.19 -23.63
C SER A 232 13.64 -28.73 -22.27
N ALA A 233 13.38 -27.87 -21.28
CA ALA A 233 12.90 -28.29 -19.98
C ALA A 233 11.49 -28.92 -20.06
N LEU A 234 10.59 -28.35 -20.87
CA LEU A 234 9.25 -28.91 -21.12
C LEU A 234 9.31 -30.24 -21.86
N HIS A 235 10.21 -30.39 -22.85
CA HIS A 235 10.43 -31.68 -23.50
C HIS A 235 10.97 -32.74 -22.51
N ALA A 236 11.92 -32.37 -21.66
CA ALA A 236 12.45 -33.28 -20.64
C ALA A 236 11.38 -33.73 -19.62
N LEU A 237 10.46 -32.84 -19.24
CA LEU A 237 9.33 -33.19 -18.37
C LEU A 237 8.28 -34.06 -19.09
N ALA A 238 8.11 -33.88 -20.40
CA ALA A 238 7.22 -34.72 -21.20
C ALA A 238 7.78 -36.14 -21.41
N ASP A 239 9.10 -36.32 -21.35
CA ASP A 239 9.75 -37.64 -21.44
C ASP A 239 9.92 -38.31 -20.05
N ASP A 240 9.57 -37.63 -18.96
CA ASP A 240 9.57 -38.20 -17.61
C ASP A 240 8.26 -38.96 -17.32
N ASP A 241 8.33 -40.29 -17.43
CA ASP A 241 7.23 -41.22 -17.15
C ASP A 241 6.66 -41.11 -15.73
N SER A 242 7.47 -40.71 -14.74
CA SER A 242 7.02 -40.53 -13.36
C SER A 242 6.12 -39.30 -13.24
N PHE A 243 6.56 -38.20 -13.84
CA PHE A 243 5.79 -36.96 -13.92
C PHE A 243 4.46 -37.17 -14.65
N LEU A 244 4.48 -37.83 -15.82
CA LEU A 244 3.27 -38.11 -16.60
C LEU A 244 2.27 -38.98 -15.83
N LYS A 245 2.74 -40.01 -15.10
CA LYS A 245 1.87 -40.85 -14.27
C LYS A 245 1.20 -40.05 -13.16
N MET A 246 1.97 -39.20 -12.45
CA MET A 246 1.43 -38.36 -11.38
C MET A 246 0.43 -37.33 -11.93
N PHE A 247 0.72 -36.72 -13.08
CA PHE A 247 -0.17 -35.78 -13.75
C PHE A 247 -1.48 -36.43 -14.19
N MET A 248 -1.42 -37.61 -14.81
CA MET A 248 -2.61 -38.37 -15.22
C MET A 248 -3.44 -38.84 -14.01
N GLN A 249 -2.79 -39.20 -12.90
CA GLN A 249 -3.48 -39.55 -11.66
C GLN A 249 -4.26 -38.35 -11.10
N LYS A 250 -3.65 -37.16 -11.12
CA LYS A 250 -4.29 -35.91 -10.69
C LYS A 250 -5.50 -35.54 -11.56
N LEU A 251 -5.39 -35.69 -12.88
CA LEU A 251 -6.53 -35.46 -13.79
C LEU A 251 -7.69 -36.42 -13.54
N LYS A 252 -7.41 -37.70 -13.31
CA LYS A 252 -8.42 -38.71 -12.98
C LYS A 252 -9.12 -38.42 -11.65
N SER A 253 -8.38 -37.97 -10.63
CA SER A 253 -8.99 -37.59 -9.34
C SER A 253 -9.90 -36.36 -9.44
N ASN A 254 -9.63 -35.45 -10.37
CA ASN A 254 -10.44 -34.23 -10.55
C ASN A 254 -11.72 -34.45 -11.38
N GLN A 255 -11.82 -35.56 -12.12
CA GLN A 255 -13.04 -35.93 -12.85
C GLN A 255 -13.98 -36.85 -12.05
N ALA A 256 -13.53 -37.35 -10.89
CA ALA A 256 -14.30 -38.21 -10.01
C ALA A 256 -14.96 -37.44 -8.84
N GLN A 257 -14.97 -36.09 -8.89
CA GLN A 257 -15.60 -35.19 -7.93
C GLN A 257 -16.81 -34.48 -8.55
#